data_AF-A0A4U7DXT4-F1
#
_entry.id   AF-A0A4U7DXT4-F1
#
_cell.length_a   1.000
_cell.length_b   1.000
_cell.length_c   1.000
_cell.angle_alpha   90.00
_cell.angle_beta   90.00
_cell.angle_gamma   90.00
#
_symmetry.space_group_name_H-M   'P 1'
#
loop_
_entity.id
_entity.type
_entity.pdbx_description
1 polymer ?
#
loop_
_entity_poly.entity_id
_entity_poly.type
_entity_poly.pdbx_seq_one_letter_code
_entity_poly.pdbx_strand_id
1 'polypeptide(L)'
;MISEIELRILSTLDSPKTRQDLGDELDYLESTVSRALGSLEQVDLVYKEKAGNQMIAKPVDARCVEVFQSLTKSNPHVDFPDLLTSSMLNVVYYLSSEEQWTATELTEHTGHARATIYRNLRTLTNRAMATKEHSEYRLREEFDELHLFATELRHHIHRVRIKRDVGAGTILWESHKECLMRTDTDVEDENYHRTGLDAFAEYRLQFFTTSEQYYFYSEGRDSLDPTDLICHLLLIENDSRHRKYVLLLIAETELSEESLKEAATYYGVEDIVLPLVEFLRTEGSVTSESTPVWEEFESLASEYGVEV
;
A
#
# COMPACT_ATOMS: atom_id res chain seq x y z
N MET A 1 1.71 14.47 2.14
CA MET A 1 1.87 13.93 0.77
C MET A 1 2.80 14.87 0.01
N ILE A 2 3.69 14.34 -0.82
CA ILE A 2 4.69 15.15 -1.55
C ILE A 2 4.02 15.93 -2.69
N SER A 3 4.39 17.20 -2.79
CA SER A 3 3.95 18.19 -3.77
C SER A 3 5.05 18.48 -4.80
N GLU A 4 4.68 19.24 -5.83
CA GLU A 4 5.60 19.66 -6.90
C GLU A 4 6.90 20.27 -6.34
N ILE A 5 6.82 21.22 -5.39
CA ILE A 5 8.01 21.90 -4.86
C ILE A 5 8.95 20.91 -4.16
N GLU A 6 8.39 19.96 -3.42
CA GLU A 6 9.16 18.95 -2.71
C GLU A 6 9.84 17.98 -3.69
N LEU A 7 9.16 17.60 -4.77
CA LEU A 7 9.78 16.87 -5.88
C LEU A 7 10.88 17.69 -6.56
N ARG A 8 10.68 18.98 -6.84
CA ARG A 8 11.73 19.85 -7.42
C ARG A 8 12.98 19.89 -6.54
N ILE A 9 12.79 20.02 -5.22
CA ILE A 9 13.91 19.95 -4.27
C ILE A 9 14.59 18.58 -4.33
N LEU A 10 13.85 17.47 -4.32
CA LEU A 10 14.45 16.12 -4.38
C LEU A 10 15.23 15.87 -5.67
N SER A 11 14.76 16.37 -6.81
CA SER A 11 15.50 16.26 -8.09
C SER A 11 16.79 17.09 -8.11
N THR A 12 16.81 18.20 -7.38
CA THR A 12 17.94 19.16 -7.36
C THR A 12 18.93 18.90 -6.24
N LEU A 13 18.52 18.26 -5.15
CA LEU A 13 19.34 18.00 -3.97
C LEU A 13 20.18 16.72 -4.16
N ASP A 14 21.17 16.79 -5.06
CA ASP A 14 22.16 15.73 -5.30
C ASP A 14 23.36 15.76 -4.32
N SER A 15 23.48 16.86 -3.59
CA SER A 15 24.59 17.17 -2.69
C SER A 15 24.08 18.09 -1.57
N PRO A 16 24.82 18.22 -0.45
CA PRO A 16 24.46 19.15 0.61
C PRO A 16 24.35 20.60 0.09
N LYS A 17 23.18 21.22 0.23
CA LYS A 17 22.91 22.59 -0.24
C LYS A 17 22.29 23.44 0.87
N THR A 18 22.59 24.73 0.90
CA THR A 18 21.90 25.66 1.80
C THR A 18 20.50 25.98 1.26
N ARG A 19 19.66 26.53 2.12
CA ARG A 19 18.35 27.06 1.72
C ARG A 19 18.46 28.15 0.65
N GLN A 20 19.51 28.96 0.72
CA GLN A 20 19.77 30.02 -0.25
C GLN A 20 20.15 29.40 -1.61
N ASP A 21 21.07 28.44 -1.64
CA ASP A 21 21.47 27.77 -2.89
C ASP A 21 20.27 27.14 -3.60
N LEU A 22 19.41 26.43 -2.85
CA LEU A 22 18.18 25.85 -3.39
C LEU A 22 17.18 26.92 -3.87
N GLY A 23 17.09 28.05 -3.17
CA GLY A 23 16.21 29.15 -3.56
C GLY A 23 16.67 29.81 -4.86
N ASP A 24 17.98 30.05 -4.97
CA ASP A 24 18.60 30.67 -6.15
C ASP A 24 18.54 29.73 -7.37
N GLU A 25 18.75 28.43 -7.19
CA GLU A 25 18.73 27.44 -8.28
C GLU A 25 17.31 27.14 -8.79
N LEU A 26 16.32 27.09 -7.89
CA LEU A 26 14.93 26.76 -8.23
C LEU A 26 14.05 27.99 -8.49
N ASP A 27 14.60 29.20 -8.37
CA ASP A 27 13.87 30.47 -8.44
C ASP A 27 12.68 30.52 -7.44
N TYR A 28 12.93 30.06 -6.21
CA TYR A 28 11.97 30.07 -5.11
C TYR A 28 12.42 30.94 -3.95
N LEU A 29 11.44 31.58 -3.30
CA LEU A 29 11.68 32.27 -2.03
C LEU A 29 12.22 31.27 -0.99
N GLU A 30 13.21 31.71 -0.21
CA GLU A 30 13.78 30.92 0.89
C GLU A 30 12.71 30.40 1.87
N SER A 31 11.63 31.17 2.10
CA SER A 31 10.52 30.75 2.96
C SER A 31 9.75 29.55 2.37
N THR A 32 9.62 29.48 1.05
CA THR A 32 9.01 28.36 0.32
C THR A 32 9.88 27.12 0.42
N VAL A 33 11.19 27.26 0.16
CA VAL A 33 12.17 26.17 0.31
C VAL A 33 12.19 25.65 1.75
N SER A 34 12.18 26.55 2.74
CA SER A 34 12.17 26.17 4.15
C SER A 34 10.96 25.32 4.54
N ARG A 35 9.78 25.64 3.97
CA ARG A 35 8.55 24.89 4.24
C ARG A 35 8.62 23.50 3.62
N ALA A 36 9.02 23.42 2.35
CA ALA A 36 9.15 22.16 1.62
C ALA A 36 10.20 21.23 2.25
N LEU A 37 11.35 21.77 2.68
CA LEU A 37 12.35 21.01 3.44
C LEU A 37 11.82 20.54 4.81
N GLY A 38 10.90 21.29 5.42
CA GLY A 38 10.19 20.85 6.62
C GLY A 38 9.30 19.64 6.35
N SER A 39 8.51 19.67 5.27
CA SER A 39 7.68 18.53 4.87
C SER A 39 8.51 17.30 4.51
N LEU A 40 9.62 17.46 3.78
CA LEU A 40 10.51 16.37 3.39
C LEU A 40 11.21 15.73 4.59
N GLU A 41 11.61 16.53 5.58
CA GLU A 41 12.19 16.01 6.83
C GLU A 41 11.17 15.23 7.66
N GLN A 42 9.89 15.63 7.67
CA GLN A 42 8.83 14.89 8.39
C GLN A 42 8.62 13.46 7.87
N VAL A 43 9.03 13.19 6.63
CA VAL A 43 8.94 11.88 5.99
C VAL A 43 10.33 11.29 5.74
N ASP A 44 11.37 11.70 6.48
CA ASP A 44 12.77 11.22 6.39
C ASP A 44 13.38 11.21 4.96
N LEU A 45 12.94 12.09 4.06
CA LEU A 45 13.51 12.19 2.70
C LEU A 45 14.65 13.19 2.57
N VAL A 46 14.80 14.08 3.55
CA VAL A 46 15.90 15.05 3.64
C VAL A 46 16.30 15.21 5.11
N TYR A 47 17.60 15.33 5.37
CA TYR A 47 18.12 15.72 6.68
C TYR A 47 18.54 17.19 6.69
N LYS A 48 18.16 17.94 7.73
CA LYS A 48 18.67 19.30 7.94
C LYS A 48 19.71 19.33 9.05
N GLU A 49 20.85 19.93 8.77
CA GLU A 49 21.89 20.20 9.76
C GLU A 49 22.10 21.70 9.93
N LYS A 50 22.36 22.13 11.16
CA LYS A 50 22.78 23.51 11.43
C LYS A 50 24.30 23.62 11.40
N ALA A 51 24.83 24.30 10.40
CA ALA A 51 26.24 24.66 10.30
C ALA A 51 26.41 26.16 10.61
N GLY A 52 26.75 26.49 11.85
CA GLY A 52 26.85 27.87 12.32
C GLY A 52 25.50 28.58 12.32
N ASN A 53 25.34 29.62 11.49
CA ASN A 53 24.07 30.35 11.34
C ASN A 53 23.26 29.91 10.11
N GLN A 54 23.76 28.93 9.34
CA GLN A 54 23.10 28.43 8.15
C GLN A 54 22.53 27.03 8.39
N MET A 55 21.41 26.74 7.73
CA MET A 55 20.84 25.41 7.65
C MET A 55 21.23 24.79 6.32
N ILE A 56 21.78 23.58 6.38
CA ILE A 56 22.20 22.78 5.23
C ILE A 56 21.25 21.60 5.12
N ALA A 57 20.60 21.47 3.96
CA ALA A 57 19.83 20.30 3.61
C ALA A 57 20.76 19.25 2.99
N LYS A 58 20.60 17.98 3.38
CA LYS A 58 21.37 16.85 2.86
C LYS A 58 20.42 15.81 2.27
N PRO A 59 20.76 15.21 1.11
CA PRO A 59 20.00 14.08 0.61
C PRO A 59 20.08 12.91 1.60
N VAL A 60 18.99 12.15 1.69
CA VAL A 60 18.96 10.88 2.40
C VAL A 60 19.23 9.75 1.39
N ASP A 61 19.96 8.75 1.85
CA ASP A 61 20.16 7.50 1.13
C ASP A 61 18.87 6.65 1.22
N ALA A 62 17.89 7.00 0.39
CA ALA A 62 16.60 6.34 0.29
C ALA A 62 16.34 5.97 -1.17
N ARG A 63 15.96 4.70 -1.42
CA ARG A 63 15.75 4.16 -2.76
C ARG A 63 14.78 4.98 -3.61
N CYS A 64 13.70 5.49 -3.02
CA CYS A 64 12.76 6.36 -3.73
C CYS A 64 13.38 7.67 -4.23
N VAL A 65 14.34 8.25 -3.49
CA VAL A 65 15.08 9.46 -3.92
C VAL A 65 16.00 9.11 -5.08
N GLU A 66 16.72 7.98 -5.01
CA GLU A 66 17.60 7.51 -6.08
C GLU A 66 16.83 7.26 -7.38
N VAL A 67 15.72 6.52 -7.30
CA VAL A 67 14.85 6.21 -8.45
C VAL A 67 14.34 7.50 -9.07
N PHE A 68 13.86 8.46 -8.26
CA PHE A 68 13.36 9.73 -8.77
C PHE A 68 14.44 10.60 -9.44
N GLN A 69 15.63 10.66 -8.85
CA GLN A 69 16.76 11.38 -9.44
C GLN A 69 17.25 10.71 -10.73
N SER A 70 17.24 9.38 -10.80
CA SER A 70 17.54 8.64 -12.04
C SER A 70 16.50 8.95 -13.13
N LEU A 71 15.22 8.85 -12.81
CA LEU A 71 14.10 9.10 -13.72
C LEU A 71 14.17 10.50 -14.35
N THR A 72 14.41 11.52 -13.51
CA THR A 72 14.52 12.92 -13.93
C THR A 72 15.77 13.18 -14.77
N LYS A 73 16.91 12.57 -14.45
CA LYS A 73 18.15 12.67 -15.24
C LYS A 73 18.05 11.97 -16.60
N SER A 74 17.38 10.81 -16.65
CA SER A 74 17.19 10.02 -17.87
C SER A 74 16.20 10.67 -18.84
N ASN A 75 15.26 11.47 -18.32
CA ASN A 75 14.23 12.13 -19.14
C ASN A 75 14.18 13.65 -18.86
N PRO A 76 15.25 14.41 -19.20
CA PRO A 76 15.36 15.84 -18.86
C PRO A 76 14.36 16.74 -19.59
N HIS A 77 13.66 16.20 -20.60
CA HIS A 77 12.63 16.89 -21.35
C HIS A 77 11.24 16.81 -20.69
N VAL A 78 11.10 16.02 -19.61
CA VAL A 78 9.86 15.85 -18.86
C VAL A 78 9.97 16.58 -17.53
N ASP A 79 9.04 17.51 -17.27
CA ASP A 79 8.87 18.10 -15.94
C ASP A 79 8.09 17.11 -15.05
N PHE A 80 8.79 16.14 -14.46
CA PHE A 80 8.16 15.18 -13.54
C PHE A 80 7.58 15.81 -12.28
N PRO A 81 8.24 16.80 -11.64
CA PRO A 81 7.63 17.50 -10.52
C PRO A 81 6.23 18.06 -10.81
N ASP A 82 6.01 18.64 -12.01
CA ASP A 82 4.69 19.10 -12.46
C ASP A 82 3.73 17.94 -12.79
N LEU A 83 4.24 16.89 -13.46
CA LEU A 83 3.44 15.73 -13.85
C LEU A 83 2.92 14.91 -12.65
N LEU A 84 3.79 14.67 -11.66
CA LEU A 84 3.59 13.76 -10.55
C LEU A 84 2.84 14.40 -9.39
N THR A 85 1.65 14.92 -9.70
CA THR A 85 0.70 15.34 -8.68
C THR A 85 0.36 14.20 -7.72
N SER A 86 -0.13 14.54 -6.53
CA SER A 86 -0.69 13.61 -5.55
C SER A 86 -1.56 12.49 -6.13
N SER A 87 -2.50 12.82 -7.02
CA SER A 87 -3.38 11.81 -7.62
C SER A 87 -2.69 11.04 -8.74
N MET A 88 -1.74 11.64 -9.46
CA MET A 88 -0.94 10.92 -10.45
C MET A 88 -0.09 9.85 -9.77
N LEU A 89 0.58 10.17 -8.66
CA LEU A 89 1.36 9.21 -7.87
C LEU A 89 0.51 8.02 -7.41
N ASN A 90 -0.73 8.26 -6.97
CA ASN A 90 -1.64 7.16 -6.61
C ASN A 90 -2.04 6.31 -7.82
N VAL A 91 -2.16 6.89 -9.02
CA VAL A 91 -2.47 6.14 -10.24
C VAL A 91 -1.28 5.29 -10.67
N VAL A 92 -0.09 5.89 -10.75
CA VAL A 92 1.12 5.16 -11.17
C VAL A 92 1.59 4.15 -10.12
N TYR A 93 1.15 4.26 -8.86
CA TYR A 93 1.34 3.22 -7.85
C TYR A 93 0.78 1.86 -8.29
N TYR A 94 -0.35 1.83 -9.02
CA TYR A 94 -0.95 0.58 -9.52
C TYR A 94 -0.61 0.33 -10.99
N LEU A 95 -0.49 1.40 -11.78
CA LEU A 95 -0.27 1.28 -13.22
C LEU A 95 1.20 0.95 -13.52
N SER A 96 1.52 -0.34 -13.73
CA SER A 96 2.84 -0.81 -14.19
C SER A 96 2.86 -1.08 -15.69
N SER A 97 4.00 -1.51 -16.21
CA SER A 97 4.13 -2.01 -17.57
C SER A 97 3.72 -3.47 -17.73
N GLU A 98 3.63 -4.25 -16.66
CA GLU A 98 3.29 -5.67 -16.69
C GLU A 98 1.78 -5.93 -16.60
N GLU A 99 1.08 -5.12 -15.79
CA GLU A 99 -0.34 -5.30 -15.50
C GLU A 99 -1.22 -4.29 -16.24
N GLN A 100 -2.42 -4.74 -16.61
CA GLN A 100 -3.43 -3.92 -17.27
C GLN A 100 -4.50 -3.52 -16.26
N TRP A 101 -4.85 -2.23 -16.27
CA TRP A 101 -5.81 -1.66 -15.34
C TRP A 101 -6.91 -0.90 -16.08
N THR A 102 -8.16 -1.13 -15.68
CA THR A 102 -9.28 -0.30 -16.11
C THR A 102 -9.37 0.97 -15.26
N ALA A 103 -10.05 1.98 -15.81
CA ALA A 103 -10.33 3.20 -15.05
C ALA A 103 -11.27 2.96 -13.85
N THR A 104 -12.04 1.87 -13.85
CA THR A 104 -12.95 1.50 -12.75
C THR A 104 -12.14 0.93 -11.59
N GLU A 105 -11.27 -0.05 -11.84
CA GLU A 105 -10.40 -0.62 -10.80
C GLU A 105 -9.49 0.46 -10.20
N LEU A 106 -8.90 1.33 -11.01
CA LEU A 106 -8.12 2.46 -10.49
C LEU A 106 -8.95 3.43 -9.64
N THR A 107 -10.25 3.61 -9.95
CA THR A 107 -11.14 4.44 -9.13
C THR A 107 -11.37 3.79 -7.76
N GLU A 108 -11.63 2.49 -7.74
CA GLU A 108 -11.86 1.70 -6.53
C GLU A 108 -10.61 1.64 -5.65
N HIS A 109 -9.46 1.28 -6.23
CA HIS A 109 -8.20 1.14 -5.49
C HIS A 109 -7.63 2.46 -4.99
N THR A 110 -7.76 3.55 -5.76
CA THR A 110 -7.19 4.85 -5.36
C THR A 110 -8.14 5.73 -4.56
N GLY A 111 -9.44 5.43 -4.57
CA GLY A 111 -10.49 6.28 -3.98
C GLY A 111 -10.70 7.62 -4.70
N HIS A 112 -10.03 7.88 -5.83
CA HIS A 112 -10.20 9.12 -6.58
C HIS A 112 -11.45 9.07 -7.45
N ALA A 113 -12.14 10.21 -7.59
CA ALA A 113 -13.25 10.33 -8.53
C ALA A 113 -12.83 9.91 -9.95
N ARG A 114 -13.72 9.18 -10.66
CA ARG A 114 -13.48 8.67 -12.01
C ARG A 114 -12.99 9.72 -13.01
N ALA A 115 -13.45 10.98 -12.89
CA ALA A 115 -12.99 12.08 -13.72
C ALA A 115 -11.50 12.43 -13.50
N THR A 116 -11.01 12.31 -12.27
CA THR A 116 -9.59 12.48 -11.91
C THR A 116 -8.74 11.37 -12.52
N ILE A 117 -9.21 10.12 -12.43
CA ILE A 117 -8.55 8.97 -13.06
C ILE A 117 -8.43 9.16 -14.57
N TYR A 118 -9.54 9.48 -15.26
CA TYR A 118 -9.48 9.73 -16.71
C TYR A 118 -8.59 10.91 -17.09
N ARG A 119 -8.52 11.96 -16.26
CA ARG A 119 -7.60 13.08 -16.50
C ARG A 119 -6.15 12.61 -16.42
N ASN A 120 -5.80 11.85 -15.38
CA ASN A 120 -4.45 11.34 -15.20
C ASN A 120 -4.05 10.37 -16.32
N LEU A 121 -4.90 9.39 -16.63
CA LEU A 121 -4.69 8.46 -17.74
C LEU A 121 -4.53 9.18 -19.07
N ARG A 122 -5.37 10.20 -19.34
CA ARG A 122 -5.25 11.02 -20.56
C ARG A 122 -3.92 11.77 -20.61
N THR A 123 -3.45 12.33 -19.50
CA THR A 123 -2.15 12.99 -19.42
C THR A 123 -1.03 12.03 -19.80
N LEU A 124 -1.03 10.81 -19.23
CA LEU A 124 -0.03 9.79 -19.53
C LEU A 124 -0.09 9.34 -21.00
N THR A 125 -1.30 9.08 -21.54
CA THR A 125 -1.44 8.64 -22.94
C THR A 125 -1.08 9.74 -23.94
N ASN A 126 -1.43 11.00 -23.66
CA ASN A 126 -1.13 12.13 -24.55
C ASN A 126 0.39 12.42 -24.62
N ARG A 127 1.12 12.06 -23.57
CA ARG A 127 2.59 12.15 -23.52
C ARG A 127 3.29 10.86 -23.98
N ALA A 128 2.53 9.89 -24.52
CA ALA A 128 3.02 8.58 -24.93
C ALA A 128 3.73 7.80 -23.81
N MET A 129 3.35 8.02 -22.54
CA MET A 129 3.89 7.30 -21.38
C MET A 129 3.12 6.02 -21.04
N ALA A 130 1.83 6.00 -21.40
CA ALA A 130 0.95 4.87 -21.23
C ALA A 130 0.28 4.50 -22.56
N THR A 131 -0.03 3.23 -22.74
CA THR A 131 -0.88 2.75 -23.83
C THR A 131 -2.29 2.51 -23.33
N LYS A 132 -3.23 2.50 -24.27
CA LYS A 132 -4.62 2.15 -24.03
C LYS A 132 -5.03 1.07 -25.02
N GLU A 133 -5.51 -0.04 -24.51
CA GLU A 133 -6.11 -1.14 -25.29
C GLU A 133 -7.55 -1.31 -24.81
N HIS A 134 -8.53 -1.07 -25.68
CA HIS A 134 -9.95 -1.06 -25.32
C HIS A 134 -10.27 -0.14 -24.11
N SER A 135 -10.52 -0.71 -22.93
CA SER A 135 -10.81 -0.02 -21.66
C SER A 135 -9.66 -0.06 -20.67
N GLU A 136 -8.58 -0.74 -21.02
CA GLU A 136 -7.43 -1.03 -20.17
C GLU A 136 -6.24 -0.15 -20.52
N TYR A 137 -5.45 0.12 -19.51
CA TYR A 137 -4.30 1.00 -19.54
C TYR A 137 -3.11 0.29 -18.91
N ARG A 138 -1.92 0.54 -19.43
CA ARG A 138 -0.63 0.14 -18.82
C ARG A 138 0.44 1.16 -19.16
N LEU A 139 1.48 1.25 -18.34
CA LEU A 139 2.67 2.03 -18.69
C LEU A 139 3.40 1.36 -19.84
N ARG A 140 4.12 2.17 -20.62
CA ARG A 140 5.14 1.65 -21.53
C ARG A 140 6.36 1.26 -20.70
N GLU A 141 7.06 0.20 -21.09
CA GLU A 141 8.25 -0.31 -20.38
C GLU A 141 9.29 0.78 -20.11
N GLU A 142 9.48 1.70 -21.07
CA GLU A 142 10.41 2.85 -20.95
C GLU A 142 10.04 3.85 -19.83
N PHE A 143 8.83 3.78 -19.28
CA PHE A 143 8.34 4.63 -18.19
C PHE A 143 7.95 3.85 -16.93
N ASP A 144 8.28 2.55 -16.85
CA ASP A 144 7.96 1.71 -15.68
C ASP A 144 8.58 2.24 -14.37
N GLU A 145 9.68 2.99 -14.47
CA GLU A 145 10.28 3.71 -13.34
C GLU A 145 9.31 4.67 -12.63
N LEU A 146 8.23 5.12 -13.28
CA LEU A 146 7.16 5.90 -12.62
C LEU A 146 6.44 5.07 -11.56
N HIS A 147 6.13 3.82 -11.89
CA HIS A 147 5.51 2.87 -10.97
C HIS A 147 6.47 2.54 -9.83
N LEU A 148 7.72 2.20 -10.16
CA LEU A 148 8.75 1.92 -9.17
C LEU A 148 8.97 3.10 -8.21
N PHE A 149 9.01 4.33 -8.71
CA PHE A 149 9.13 5.51 -7.85
C PHE A 149 7.95 5.63 -6.89
N ALA A 150 6.72 5.46 -7.40
CA ALA A 150 5.52 5.59 -6.59
C ALA A 150 5.42 4.51 -5.50
N THR A 151 5.77 3.26 -5.81
CA THR A 151 5.76 2.16 -4.83
C THR A 151 6.84 2.36 -3.78
N GLU A 152 8.09 2.65 -4.18
CA GLU A 152 9.19 2.93 -3.23
C GLU A 152 8.93 4.15 -2.35
N LEU A 153 8.31 5.20 -2.91
CA LEU A 153 7.93 6.38 -2.14
C LEU A 153 6.88 6.04 -1.08
N ARG A 154 5.86 5.24 -1.44
CA ARG A 154 4.82 4.82 -0.49
C ARG A 154 5.36 3.90 0.57
N HIS A 155 6.18 2.93 0.20
CA HIS A 155 6.88 2.07 1.13
C HIS A 155 7.69 2.87 2.16
N HIS A 156 8.45 3.87 1.69
CA HIS A 156 9.23 4.75 2.55
C HIS A 156 8.34 5.53 3.53
N ILE A 157 7.25 6.14 3.04
CA ILE A 157 6.31 6.90 3.87
C ILE A 157 5.67 6.00 4.95
N HIS A 158 5.27 4.77 4.59
CA HIS A 158 4.72 3.80 5.54
C HIS A 158 5.75 3.41 6.61
N ARG A 159 7.01 3.15 6.22
CA ARG A 159 8.09 2.86 7.19
C ARG A 159 8.33 3.99 8.17
N VAL A 160 8.38 5.24 7.68
CA VAL A 160 8.61 6.41 8.54
C VAL A 160 7.45 6.59 9.51
N ARG A 161 6.21 6.40 9.03
CA ARG A 161 5.00 6.41 9.85
C ARG A 161 5.05 5.35 10.94
N ILE A 162 5.29 4.09 10.59
CA ILE A 162 5.39 2.99 11.55
C ILE A 162 6.50 3.24 12.58
N LYS A 163 7.67 3.71 12.15
CA LYS A 163 8.77 4.05 13.06
C LYS A 163 8.40 5.18 14.02
N ARG A 164 7.64 6.17 13.56
CA ARG A 164 7.20 7.31 14.39
C ARG A 164 6.11 6.88 15.38
N ASP A 165 5.14 6.11 14.93
CA ASP A 165 3.91 5.81 15.67
C ASP A 165 4.10 4.59 16.59
N VAL A 166 4.92 3.60 16.17
CA VAL A 166 5.11 2.30 16.85
C VAL A 166 6.56 2.02 17.22
N GLY A 167 7.52 2.80 16.72
CA GLY A 167 8.95 2.59 16.97
C GLY A 167 9.56 1.52 16.07
N ALA A 168 9.04 0.29 16.13
CA ALA A 168 9.52 -0.83 15.32
C ALA A 168 8.36 -1.69 14.79
N GLY A 169 8.37 -1.95 13.47
CA GLY A 169 7.38 -2.81 12.82
C GLY A 169 7.86 -3.29 11.45
N THR A 170 7.30 -4.40 11.01
CA THR A 170 7.53 -4.99 9.68
C THR A 170 6.26 -4.89 8.86
N ILE A 171 6.33 -4.27 7.69
CA ILE A 171 5.22 -4.25 6.73
C ILE A 171 5.11 -5.64 6.08
N LEU A 172 3.90 -6.19 6.05
CA LEU A 172 3.57 -7.48 5.44
C LEU A 172 2.81 -7.30 4.11
N TRP A 173 2.02 -6.24 4.01
CA TRP A 173 1.29 -5.86 2.81
C TRP A 173 1.07 -4.34 2.83
N GLU A 174 0.99 -3.71 1.66
CA GLU A 174 0.73 -2.29 1.56
C GLU A 174 0.00 -1.90 0.29
N SER A 175 -0.80 -0.85 0.41
CA SER A 175 -1.38 -0.09 -0.68
C SER A 175 -0.87 1.34 -0.66
N HIS A 176 -1.33 2.19 -1.59
CA HIS A 176 -0.94 3.59 -1.62
C HIS A 176 -1.39 4.40 -0.37
N LYS A 177 -2.31 3.86 0.46
CA LYS A 177 -2.85 4.53 1.66
C LYS A 177 -2.87 3.67 2.94
N GLU A 178 -2.86 2.35 2.80
CA GLU A 178 -3.03 1.40 3.90
C GLU A 178 -1.83 0.47 3.98
N CYS A 179 -1.58 -0.11 5.16
CA CYS A 179 -0.58 -1.17 5.29
C CYS A 179 -0.93 -2.14 6.42
N LEU A 180 -0.66 -3.42 6.18
CA LEU A 180 -0.66 -4.47 7.19
C LEU A 180 0.74 -4.58 7.76
N MET A 181 0.87 -4.58 9.09
CA MET A 181 2.16 -4.69 9.75
C MET A 181 2.14 -5.66 10.92
N ARG A 182 3.34 -6.13 11.26
CA ARG A 182 3.65 -6.91 12.46
C ARG A 182 4.54 -6.09 13.40
N THR A 183 4.25 -6.16 14.70
CA THR A 183 5.05 -5.54 15.77
C THR A 183 4.98 -6.36 17.06
N ASP A 184 5.91 -6.12 17.98
CA ASP A 184 5.92 -6.67 19.34
C ASP A 184 5.34 -5.70 20.39
N THR A 185 4.89 -4.53 19.94
CA THR A 185 4.42 -3.44 20.80
C THR A 185 2.91 -3.23 20.60
N ASP A 186 2.16 -3.05 21.70
CA ASP A 186 0.76 -2.65 21.64
C ASP A 186 0.63 -1.23 21.05
N VAL A 187 -0.29 -1.05 20.11
CA VAL A 187 -0.49 0.24 19.42
C VAL A 187 -1.79 0.87 19.90
N GLU A 188 -1.69 2.03 20.56
CA GLU A 188 -2.83 2.81 21.06
C GLU A 188 -3.14 4.00 20.14
N ASP A 189 -3.36 3.75 18.85
CA ASP A 189 -3.76 4.76 17.87
C ASP A 189 -4.98 4.27 17.09
N GLU A 190 -5.98 5.14 16.94
CA GLU A 190 -7.28 4.80 16.36
C GLU A 190 -7.22 4.37 14.89
N ASN A 191 -6.18 4.77 14.16
CA ASN A 191 -5.97 4.39 12.77
C ASN A 191 -5.32 3.00 12.63
N TYR A 192 -4.93 2.37 13.74
CA TYR A 192 -4.33 1.04 13.76
C TYR A 192 -5.32 0.03 14.30
N HIS A 193 -5.93 -0.73 13.39
CA HIS A 193 -6.90 -1.74 13.73
C HIS A 193 -6.23 -3.08 13.97
N ARG A 194 -6.48 -3.70 15.13
CA ARG A 194 -5.96 -5.03 15.44
C ARG A 194 -6.54 -6.06 14.48
N THR A 195 -5.69 -6.97 13.99
CA THR A 195 -6.05 -8.00 13.01
C THR A 195 -5.32 -9.32 13.31
N GLY A 196 -5.36 -10.28 12.38
CA GLY A 196 -4.83 -11.63 12.56
C GLY A 196 -5.74 -12.49 13.45
N LEU A 197 -5.20 -13.61 13.94
CA LEU A 197 -5.99 -14.58 14.72
C LEU A 197 -6.56 -14.02 16.02
N ASP A 198 -5.92 -13.02 16.63
CA ASP A 198 -6.44 -12.38 17.84
C ASP A 198 -7.80 -11.71 17.60
N ALA A 199 -8.00 -11.13 16.41
CA ALA A 199 -9.25 -10.45 16.06
C ALA A 199 -10.43 -11.41 15.87
N PHE A 200 -10.16 -12.70 15.63
CA PHE A 200 -11.20 -13.71 15.45
C PHE A 200 -11.97 -13.98 16.76
N ALA A 201 -11.41 -13.58 17.91
CA ALA A 201 -12.09 -13.69 19.21
C ALA A 201 -13.41 -12.90 19.25
N GLU A 202 -13.57 -11.84 18.46
CA GLU A 202 -14.83 -11.09 18.31
C GLU A 202 -15.96 -11.96 17.72
N TYR A 203 -15.59 -12.99 16.97
CA TYR A 203 -16.47 -13.98 16.35
C TYR A 203 -16.47 -15.31 17.10
N ARG A 204 -16.10 -15.30 18.39
CA ARG A 204 -16.04 -16.48 19.28
C ARG A 204 -15.03 -17.55 18.85
N LEU A 205 -14.12 -17.22 17.95
CA LEU A 205 -13.06 -18.10 17.48
C LEU A 205 -11.74 -17.72 18.16
N GLN A 206 -11.43 -18.38 19.28
CA GLN A 206 -10.23 -18.09 20.08
C GLN A 206 -9.10 -19.08 19.78
N PHE A 207 -7.97 -18.56 19.29
CA PHE A 207 -6.78 -19.36 18.97
C PHE A 207 -5.61 -18.99 19.87
N PHE A 208 -4.66 -19.90 20.04
CA PHE A 208 -3.39 -19.61 20.68
C PHE A 208 -2.48 -18.86 19.70
N THR A 209 -2.14 -17.63 20.04
CA THR A 209 -1.26 -16.76 19.25
C THR A 209 0.13 -16.62 19.89
N THR A 210 1.09 -16.17 19.09
CA THR A 210 2.43 -15.81 19.58
C THR A 210 2.36 -14.44 20.30
N SER A 211 3.48 -13.97 20.84
CA SER A 211 3.55 -12.59 21.37
C SER A 211 3.56 -11.52 20.29
N GLU A 212 3.64 -11.89 19.01
CA GLU A 212 3.63 -10.94 17.89
C GLU A 212 2.21 -10.48 17.62
N GLN A 213 2.06 -9.18 17.36
CA GLN A 213 0.78 -8.54 17.10
C GLN A 213 0.71 -8.03 15.68
N TYR A 214 -0.51 -8.03 15.13
CA TYR A 214 -0.77 -7.60 13.77
C TYR A 214 -1.78 -6.45 13.79
N TYR A 215 -1.45 -5.42 13.03
CA TYR A 215 -2.27 -4.22 12.89
C TYR A 215 -2.40 -3.84 11.42
N PHE A 216 -3.60 -3.43 11.04
CA PHE A 216 -3.89 -2.80 9.77
C PHE A 216 -4.03 -1.30 9.97
N TYR A 217 -3.19 -0.54 9.29
CA TYR A 217 -3.25 0.91 9.32
C TYR A 217 -4.19 1.46 8.22
N SER A 218 -5.17 2.28 8.61
CA SER A 218 -5.99 3.07 7.69
C SER A 218 -6.50 4.35 8.34
N GLU A 219 -6.40 5.49 7.66
CA GLU A 219 -7.04 6.75 8.10
C GLU A 219 -8.52 6.83 7.69
N GLY A 220 -8.98 5.92 6.83
CA GLY A 220 -10.29 6.00 6.19
C GLY A 220 -11.29 4.96 6.68
N ARG A 221 -10.89 4.10 7.63
CA ARG A 221 -11.73 3.03 8.17
C ARG A 221 -11.87 3.24 9.67
N ASP A 222 -13.07 3.01 10.18
CA ASP A 222 -13.34 3.03 11.62
C ASP A 222 -13.14 1.64 12.24
N SER A 223 -13.25 0.57 11.45
CA SER A 223 -13.09 -0.82 11.87
C SER A 223 -12.75 -1.72 10.68
N LEU A 224 -12.31 -2.94 10.97
CA LEU A 224 -12.15 -4.01 9.98
C LEU A 224 -13.42 -4.87 9.93
N ASP A 225 -13.77 -5.33 8.74
CA ASP A 225 -14.83 -6.32 8.55
C ASP A 225 -14.25 -7.76 8.51
N PRO A 226 -15.10 -8.80 8.61
CA PRO A 226 -14.61 -10.18 8.53
C PRO A 226 -13.85 -10.50 7.23
N THR A 227 -14.21 -9.87 6.11
CA THR A 227 -13.55 -10.11 4.82
C THR A 227 -12.11 -9.57 4.82
N ASP A 228 -11.86 -8.44 5.50
CA ASP A 228 -10.53 -7.93 5.78
C ASP A 228 -9.73 -8.92 6.63
N LEU A 229 -10.31 -9.40 7.74
CA LEU A 229 -9.63 -10.32 8.65
C LEU A 229 -9.23 -11.63 7.96
N ILE A 230 -10.08 -12.15 7.07
CA ILE A 230 -9.79 -13.31 6.23
C ILE A 230 -8.57 -13.05 5.35
N CYS A 231 -8.56 -11.95 4.60
CA CYS A 231 -7.48 -11.63 3.67
C CYS A 231 -6.17 -11.33 4.41
N HIS A 232 -6.24 -10.58 5.52
CA HIS A 232 -5.10 -10.29 6.38
C HIS A 232 -4.47 -11.56 6.93
N LEU A 233 -5.28 -12.53 7.38
CA LEU A 233 -4.75 -13.78 7.91
C LEU A 233 -3.96 -14.54 6.85
N LEU A 234 -4.44 -14.58 5.60
CA LEU A 234 -3.74 -15.24 4.49
C LEU A 234 -2.47 -14.49 4.05
N LEU A 235 -2.44 -13.17 4.19
CA LEU A 235 -1.23 -12.36 3.96
C LEU A 235 -0.19 -12.57 5.08
N ILE A 236 -0.63 -12.85 6.30
CA ILE A 236 0.24 -13.15 7.45
C ILE A 236 0.82 -14.56 7.31
N GLU A 237 -0.05 -15.56 7.16
CA GLU A 237 0.31 -16.97 7.06
C GLU A 237 -0.70 -17.73 6.19
N ASN A 238 -0.21 -18.48 5.21
CA ASN A 238 -1.03 -19.21 4.24
C ASN A 238 -0.78 -20.73 4.27
N ASP A 239 -0.60 -21.29 5.47
CA ASP A 239 -0.49 -22.74 5.66
C ASP A 239 -1.86 -23.43 5.77
N SER A 240 -1.89 -24.77 5.74
CA SER A 240 -3.13 -25.56 5.84
C SER A 240 -3.95 -25.26 7.10
N ARG A 241 -3.30 -24.90 8.21
CA ARG A 241 -3.98 -24.59 9.48
C ARG A 241 -4.67 -23.23 9.40
N HIS A 242 -3.98 -22.19 8.92
CA HIS A 242 -4.56 -20.85 8.78
C HIS A 242 -5.69 -20.82 7.76
N ARG A 243 -5.60 -21.60 6.68
CA ARG A 243 -6.71 -21.77 5.73
C ARG A 243 -7.94 -22.41 6.37
N LYS A 244 -7.77 -23.37 7.28
CA LYS A 244 -8.89 -23.91 8.09
C LYS A 244 -9.50 -22.84 9.01
N TYR A 245 -8.69 -21.98 9.61
CA TYR A 245 -9.19 -20.88 10.43
C TYR A 245 -9.97 -19.84 9.61
N VAL A 246 -9.49 -19.53 8.40
CA VAL A 246 -10.24 -18.70 7.44
C VAL A 246 -11.61 -19.32 7.13
N LEU A 247 -11.67 -20.63 6.83
CA LEU A 247 -12.93 -21.32 6.56
C LEU A 247 -13.89 -21.26 7.76
N LEU A 248 -13.39 -21.38 9.00
CA LEU A 248 -14.22 -21.21 10.19
C LEU A 248 -14.85 -19.82 10.25
N LEU A 249 -14.06 -18.77 9.99
CA LEU A 249 -14.58 -17.40 10.03
C LEU A 249 -15.61 -17.17 8.92
N ILE A 250 -15.37 -17.69 7.70
CA ILE A 250 -16.34 -17.63 6.60
C ILE A 250 -17.66 -18.30 7.00
N ALA A 251 -17.59 -19.51 7.57
CA ALA A 251 -18.78 -20.26 7.99
C ALA A 251 -19.54 -19.56 9.13
N GLU A 252 -18.85 -19.05 10.15
CA GLU A 252 -19.47 -18.36 11.30
C GLU A 252 -20.13 -17.03 10.92
N THR A 253 -19.62 -16.34 9.89
CA THR A 253 -20.08 -14.99 9.53
C THR A 253 -21.03 -14.94 8.34
N GLU A 254 -21.29 -16.07 7.67
CA GLU A 254 -22.21 -16.20 6.52
C GLU A 254 -22.01 -15.11 5.44
N LEU A 255 -20.74 -14.77 5.15
CA LEU A 255 -20.40 -13.68 4.23
C LEU A 255 -20.86 -13.97 2.80
N SER A 256 -21.19 -12.92 2.05
CA SER A 256 -21.51 -13.07 0.63
C SER A 256 -20.24 -13.34 -0.17
N GLU A 257 -20.33 -14.23 -1.16
CA GLU A 257 -19.24 -14.53 -2.09
C GLU A 257 -18.76 -13.27 -2.84
N GLU A 258 -19.68 -12.34 -3.14
CA GLU A 258 -19.36 -11.06 -3.77
C GLU A 258 -18.46 -10.20 -2.88
N SER A 259 -18.79 -10.03 -1.59
CA SER A 259 -17.97 -9.26 -0.65
C SER A 259 -16.58 -9.88 -0.44
N LEU A 260 -16.52 -11.21 -0.35
CA LEU A 260 -15.25 -11.94 -0.23
C LEU A 260 -14.39 -11.79 -1.47
N LYS A 261 -14.99 -11.83 -2.65
CA LYS A 261 -14.29 -11.62 -3.91
C LYS A 261 -13.73 -10.21 -4.00
N GLU A 262 -14.53 -9.19 -3.70
CA GLU A 262 -14.10 -7.79 -3.69
C GLU A 262 -12.90 -7.57 -2.76
N ALA A 263 -12.97 -8.08 -1.53
CA ALA A 263 -11.86 -8.00 -0.58
C ALA A 263 -10.64 -8.78 -1.07
N ALA A 264 -10.81 -10.02 -1.54
CA ALA A 264 -9.69 -10.85 -1.98
C ALA A 264 -8.98 -10.26 -3.20
N THR A 265 -9.71 -9.67 -4.16
CA THR A 265 -9.12 -8.93 -5.27
C THR A 265 -8.36 -7.70 -4.76
N TYR A 266 -8.92 -6.94 -3.80
CA TYR A 266 -8.26 -5.77 -3.23
C TYR A 266 -6.90 -6.10 -2.58
N TYR A 267 -6.84 -7.22 -1.85
CA TYR A 267 -5.62 -7.68 -1.17
C TYR A 267 -4.71 -8.54 -2.05
N GLY A 268 -5.15 -8.95 -3.24
CA GLY A 268 -4.38 -9.80 -4.15
C GLY A 268 -4.28 -11.27 -3.69
N VAL A 269 -5.33 -11.80 -3.05
CA VAL A 269 -5.40 -13.18 -2.52
C VAL A 269 -6.58 -13.98 -3.08
N GLU A 270 -7.15 -13.53 -4.20
CA GLU A 270 -8.32 -14.14 -4.84
C GLU A 270 -8.11 -15.59 -5.29
N ASP A 271 -6.89 -15.94 -5.70
CA ASP A 271 -6.48 -17.30 -6.08
C ASP A 271 -6.49 -18.28 -4.90
N ILE A 272 -6.48 -17.77 -3.66
CA ILE A 272 -6.58 -18.56 -2.44
C ILE A 272 -8.00 -18.54 -1.89
N VAL A 273 -8.61 -17.36 -1.79
CA VAL A 273 -9.93 -17.17 -1.16
C VAL A 273 -11.03 -17.84 -1.99
N LEU A 274 -11.06 -17.66 -3.32
CA LEU A 274 -12.14 -18.19 -4.14
C LEU A 274 -12.22 -19.72 -4.11
N PRO A 275 -11.11 -20.48 -4.19
CA PRO A 275 -11.16 -21.92 -3.99
C PRO A 275 -11.62 -22.36 -2.60
N LEU A 276 -11.31 -21.61 -1.53
CA LEU A 276 -11.80 -21.91 -0.18
C LEU A 276 -13.32 -21.72 -0.07
N VAL A 277 -13.85 -20.66 -0.68
CA VAL A 277 -15.30 -20.42 -0.75
C VAL A 277 -16.00 -21.52 -1.54
N GLU A 278 -15.45 -21.93 -2.69
CA GLU A 278 -16.01 -23.03 -3.47
C GLU A 278 -15.96 -24.37 -2.73
N PHE A 279 -14.87 -24.63 -2.00
CA PHE A 279 -14.72 -25.81 -1.15
C PHE A 279 -15.80 -25.86 -0.07
N LEU A 280 -16.04 -24.76 0.64
CA LEU A 280 -17.08 -24.67 1.66
C LEU A 280 -18.47 -24.89 1.06
N ARG A 281 -18.78 -24.22 -0.06
CA ARG A 281 -20.07 -24.33 -0.76
C ARG A 281 -20.36 -25.75 -1.26
N THR A 282 -19.33 -26.53 -1.56
CA THR A 282 -19.46 -27.88 -2.13
C THR A 282 -19.25 -28.99 -1.11
N GLU A 283 -19.18 -28.64 0.17
CA GLU A 283 -18.92 -29.58 1.27
C GLU A 283 -17.68 -30.44 0.98
N GLY A 284 -16.62 -29.80 0.47
CA GLY A 284 -15.36 -30.45 0.12
C GLY A 284 -15.36 -31.28 -1.17
N SER A 285 -16.44 -31.28 -1.95
CA SER A 285 -16.49 -32.00 -3.24
C SER A 285 -15.55 -31.40 -4.29
N VAL A 286 -15.34 -30.08 -4.25
CA VAL A 286 -14.37 -29.39 -5.11
C VAL A 286 -13.16 -28.98 -4.27
N THR A 287 -12.01 -29.54 -4.62
CA THR A 287 -10.74 -29.30 -3.92
C THR A 287 -9.73 -28.61 -4.84
N SER A 288 -8.80 -27.88 -4.25
CA SER A 288 -7.63 -27.30 -4.91
C SER A 288 -6.37 -27.49 -4.06
N GLU A 289 -5.23 -27.01 -4.55
CA GLU A 289 -3.99 -26.95 -3.73
C GLU A 289 -4.14 -26.05 -2.50
N SER A 290 -5.13 -25.15 -2.51
CA SER A 290 -5.44 -24.24 -1.43
C SER A 290 -6.31 -24.91 -0.34
N THR A 291 -7.06 -25.96 -0.66
CA THR A 291 -8.10 -26.49 0.26
C THR A 291 -7.55 -27.53 1.23
N PRO A 292 -8.01 -27.53 2.50
CA PRO A 292 -7.72 -28.61 3.45
C PRO A 292 -8.56 -29.87 3.16
N VAL A 293 -8.41 -30.89 4.00
CA VAL A 293 -9.27 -32.10 3.99
C VAL A 293 -10.61 -31.78 4.66
N TRP A 294 -11.73 -32.18 4.06
CA TRP A 294 -13.07 -31.86 4.55
C TRP A 294 -13.33 -32.40 5.95
N GLU A 295 -13.02 -33.68 6.21
CA GLU A 295 -13.27 -34.29 7.52
C GLU A 295 -12.45 -33.64 8.64
N GLU A 296 -11.24 -33.15 8.33
CA GLU A 296 -10.45 -32.38 9.29
C GLU A 296 -11.06 -31.01 9.60
N PHE A 297 -11.63 -30.37 8.58
CA PHE A 297 -12.30 -29.08 8.73
C PHE A 297 -13.62 -29.24 9.51
N GLU A 298 -14.44 -30.23 9.17
CA GLU A 298 -15.70 -30.53 9.87
C GLU A 298 -15.45 -30.83 11.36
N SER A 299 -14.43 -31.64 11.67
CA SER A 299 -14.04 -31.89 13.07
C SER A 299 -13.65 -30.59 13.79
N LEU A 300 -12.90 -29.72 13.13
CA LEU A 300 -12.50 -28.43 13.69
C LEU A 300 -13.70 -27.50 13.88
N ALA A 301 -14.62 -27.42 12.93
CA ALA A 301 -15.85 -26.63 13.04
C ALA A 301 -16.69 -27.08 14.24
N SER A 302 -16.84 -28.39 14.42
CA SER A 302 -17.53 -28.96 15.58
C SER A 302 -16.86 -28.60 16.92
N GLU A 303 -15.53 -28.61 17.00
CA GLU A 303 -14.77 -28.20 18.20
C GLU A 303 -15.02 -26.74 18.59
N TYR A 304 -15.20 -25.86 17.59
CA TYR A 304 -15.48 -24.44 17.80
C TYR A 304 -16.98 -24.10 17.83
N GLY A 305 -17.85 -25.09 17.63
CA GLY A 305 -19.30 -24.91 17.64
C GLY A 305 -19.85 -24.17 16.42
N VAL A 306 -19.12 -24.21 15.29
CA VAL A 306 -19.51 -23.63 14.00
C VAL A 306 -20.30 -24.66 13.20
N GLU A 307 -21.44 -24.25 12.63
CA GLU A 307 -22.22 -25.09 11.71
C GLU A 307 -21.67 -24.95 10.28
N VAL A 308 -21.49 -26.08 9.60
CA VAL A 308 -20.92 -26.19 8.24
C VAL A 308 -21.78 -27.08 7.36
#